data_AF-A0A0B1SRS5-F1
#
_entry.id   AF-A0A0B1SRS5-F1
#
_cell.length_a   1.000
_cell.length_b   1.000
_cell.length_c   1.000
_cell.angle_alpha   90.00
_cell.angle_beta   90.00
_cell.angle_gamma   90.00
#
_symmetry.space_group_name_H-M   'P 1'
#
loop_
_entity.id
_entity.type
_entity.pdbx_description
1 polymer ?
#
loop_
_entity_poly.entity_id
_entity_poly.type
_entity_poly.pdbx_seq_one_letter_code
_entity_poly.pdbx_strand_id
1 'polypeptide(L)'
;MKTTFQIDPSKLKITFEKYKRLADMLVLHMRADEEGVDEEEYEGVRQDSLIDWYLEMIEGDLETEEDLNIQRTICHRVIRRLVTEDHVLIEMDSDEKNPLLCVHPNYVVTDQ
;
A
#
# COMPACT_ATOMS: atom_id res chain seq x y z
N MET A 1 7.39 -27.31 6.18
CA MET A 1 8.62 -26.53 5.95
C MET A 1 8.20 -25.08 5.71
N LYS A 2 8.61 -24.13 6.56
CA LYS A 2 8.43 -22.70 6.28
C LYS A 2 9.67 -22.25 5.50
N THR A 3 9.60 -22.27 4.17
CA THR A 3 10.66 -21.69 3.35
C THR A 3 10.51 -20.18 3.45
N THR A 4 11.33 -19.55 4.29
CA THR A 4 11.43 -18.09 4.33
C THR A 4 12.17 -17.69 3.06
N PHE A 5 11.47 -17.15 2.06
CA PHE A 5 12.12 -16.58 0.88
C PHE A 5 12.98 -15.40 1.34
N GLN A 6 14.29 -15.57 1.25
CA GLN A 6 15.24 -14.52 1.63
C GLN A 6 15.38 -13.57 0.44
N ILE A 7 14.57 -12.51 0.41
CA ILE A 7 14.66 -11.48 -0.63
C ILE A 7 15.95 -10.68 -0.40
N ASP A 8 16.75 -10.50 -1.46
CA ASP A 8 17.93 -9.64 -1.42
C ASP A 8 17.51 -8.20 -1.07
N PRO A 9 18.00 -7.61 0.04
CA PRO A 9 17.63 -6.26 0.47
C PRO A 9 17.93 -5.18 -0.58
N SER A 10 18.88 -5.41 -1.49
CA SER A 10 19.19 -4.49 -2.58
C SER A 10 18.04 -4.38 -3.58
N LYS A 11 17.29 -5.46 -3.81
CA LYS A 11 16.10 -5.48 -4.69
C LYS A 11 14.91 -4.73 -4.12
N LEU A 12 14.91 -4.46 -2.80
CA LEU A 12 13.84 -3.72 -2.11
C LEU A 12 14.06 -2.21 -2.11
N LYS A 13 15.19 -1.72 -2.63
CA LYS A 13 15.46 -0.29 -2.74
C LYS A 13 14.77 0.26 -3.99
N ILE A 14 13.92 1.26 -3.79
CA ILE A 14 13.25 1.97 -4.87
C ILE A 14 13.69 3.42 -4.91
N THR A 15 13.56 4.04 -6.09
CA THR A 15 13.74 5.49 -6.22
C THR A 15 12.58 6.23 -5.55
N PHE A 16 12.81 7.49 -5.19
CA PHE A 16 11.75 8.35 -4.66
C PHE A 16 10.56 8.47 -5.62
N GLU A 17 10.82 8.56 -6.93
CA GLU A 17 9.79 8.61 -7.97
C GLU A 17 8.90 7.36 -7.95
N LYS A 18 9.49 6.16 -7.84
CA LYS A 18 8.73 4.91 -7.71
C LYS A 18 7.90 4.87 -6.42
N TYR A 19 8.48 5.34 -5.32
CA TYR A 19 7.76 5.48 -4.05
C TYR A 19 6.56 6.41 -4.19
N LYS A 20 6.75 7.62 -4.74
CA LYS A 20 5.70 8.63 -4.92
C LYS A 20 4.57 8.06 -5.79
N ARG A 21 4.91 7.47 -6.94
CA ARG A 21 3.91 6.85 -7.83
C ARG A 21 3.12 5.74 -7.15
N LEU A 22 3.79 4.89 -6.37
CA LEU A 22 3.11 3.84 -5.61
C LEU A 22 2.17 4.45 -4.57
N ALA A 23 2.67 5.38 -3.75
CA ALA A 23 1.88 6.07 -2.74
C ALA A 23 0.65 6.78 -3.31
N ASP A 24 0.82 7.52 -4.41
CA ASP A 24 -0.26 8.22 -5.10
C ASP A 24 -1.33 7.23 -5.59
N MET A 25 -0.93 6.09 -6.18
CA MET A 25 -1.89 5.07 -6.59
C MET A 25 -2.71 4.49 -5.43
N LEU A 26 -2.07 4.20 -4.29
CA LEU A 26 -2.77 3.67 -3.12
C LEU A 26 -3.78 4.70 -2.57
N VAL A 27 -3.36 5.96 -2.42
CA VAL A 27 -4.22 7.02 -1.90
C VAL A 27 -5.40 7.27 -2.84
N LEU A 28 -5.17 7.32 -4.15
CA LEU A 28 -6.22 7.51 -5.14
C LEU A 28 -7.23 6.36 -5.11
N HIS A 29 -6.78 5.11 -4.98
CA HIS A 29 -7.66 3.97 -4.87
C HIS A 29 -8.52 4.03 -3.60
N MET A 30 -7.91 4.29 -2.45
CA MET A 30 -8.65 4.38 -1.18
C MET A 30 -9.70 5.51 -1.19
N ARG A 31 -9.40 6.64 -1.82
CA ARG A 31 -10.39 7.72 -2.00
C ARG A 31 -11.54 7.35 -2.92
N ALA A 32 -11.24 6.67 -4.03
CA ALA A 32 -12.29 6.20 -4.93
C ALA A 32 -13.19 5.15 -4.25
N ASP A 33 -12.62 4.32 -3.37
CA ASP A 33 -13.37 3.37 -2.54
C ASP A 33 -14.26 4.08 -1.52
N GLU A 34 -13.73 5.10 -0.83
CA GLU A 34 -14.48 5.98 0.08
C GLU A 34 -15.62 6.71 -0.62
N GLU A 35 -15.37 7.33 -1.78
CA GLU A 35 -16.40 8.05 -2.57
C GLU A 35 -17.51 7.12 -3.10
N GLY A 36 -17.23 5.81 -3.22
CA GLY A 36 -18.18 4.80 -3.69
C GLY A 36 -19.16 4.30 -2.62
N VAL A 37 -18.98 4.71 -1.36
CA VAL A 37 -19.72 4.25 -0.18
C VAL A 37 -20.25 5.47 0.59
N ASP A 38 -21.36 5.30 1.32
CA ASP A 38 -21.83 6.36 2.22
C ASP A 38 -20.79 6.60 3.34
N GLU A 39 -20.52 7.88 3.67
CA GLU A 39 -19.48 8.27 4.65
C GLU A 39 -19.68 7.60 6.02
N GLU A 40 -20.94 7.36 6.43
CA GLU A 40 -21.28 6.68 7.68
C GLU A 40 -21.01 5.17 7.66
N GLU A 41 -20.84 4.57 6.48
CA GLU A 41 -20.60 3.14 6.25
C GLU A 41 -19.14 2.84 5.87
N TYR A 42 -18.33 3.85 5.56
CA TYR A 42 -16.93 3.66 5.19
C TYR A 42 -16.06 3.34 6.42
N GLU A 43 -15.61 2.09 6.51
CA GLU A 43 -14.74 1.64 7.60
C GLU A 43 -13.23 1.74 7.28
N GLY A 44 -12.87 1.90 6.01
CA GLY A 44 -11.50 1.86 5.52
C GLY A 44 -11.14 0.59 4.74
N VAL A 45 -9.89 0.48 4.32
CA VAL A 45 -9.38 -0.63 3.50
C VAL A 45 -8.38 -1.46 4.30
N ARG A 46 -8.52 -2.79 4.28
CA ARG A 46 -7.55 -3.69 4.90
C ARG A 46 -6.21 -3.61 4.18
N GLN A 47 -5.11 -3.53 4.94
CA GLN A 47 -3.76 -3.43 4.38
C GLN A 47 -3.46 -4.54 3.35
N ASP A 48 -3.79 -5.79 3.66
CA ASP A 48 -3.54 -6.92 2.74
C ASP A 48 -4.37 -6.78 1.46
N SER A 49 -5.63 -6.33 1.55
CA SER A 49 -6.48 -6.07 0.39
C SER A 49 -5.93 -4.95 -0.50
N LEU A 50 -5.39 -3.89 0.12
CA LEU A 50 -4.77 -2.79 -0.60
C LEU A 50 -3.48 -3.23 -1.32
N ILE A 51 -2.69 -4.10 -0.68
CA ILE A 51 -1.51 -4.70 -1.29
C ILE A 51 -1.90 -5.60 -2.46
N ASP A 52 -2.92 -6.44 -2.30
CA ASP A 52 -3.40 -7.34 -3.34
C ASP A 52 -3.91 -6.57 -4.56
N TRP A 53 -4.70 -5.51 -4.35
CA TRP A 53 -5.12 -4.59 -5.42
C TRP A 53 -3.92 -4.00 -6.19
N TYR A 54 -2.88 -3.56 -5.46
CA TYR A 54 -1.67 -3.03 -6.10
C TYR A 54 -0.96 -4.09 -6.95
N LEU A 55 -0.87 -5.33 -6.46
CA LEU A 55 -0.25 -6.43 -7.21
C LEU A 55 -1.04 -6.77 -8.47
N GLU A 56 -2.37 -6.78 -8.40
CA GLU A 56 -3.24 -6.97 -9.57
C GLU A 56 -3.02 -5.87 -10.63
N MET A 57 -2.88 -4.61 -10.20
CA MET A 57 -2.63 -3.48 -11.10
C MET A 57 -1.31 -3.58 -11.87
N ILE A 58 -0.30 -4.23 -11.29
CA ILE A 58 1.01 -4.39 -11.91
C ILE A 58 1.27 -5.82 -12.42
N GLU A 59 0.29 -6.73 -12.34
CA GLU A 59 0.48 -8.15 -12.63
C GLU A 59 1.09 -8.39 -14.01
N GLY A 60 0.70 -7.59 -15.01
CA GLY A 60 1.24 -7.67 -16.37
C GLY A 60 2.73 -7.33 -16.49
N ASP A 61 3.31 -6.64 -15.51
CA ASP A 61 4.74 -6.30 -15.43
C ASP A 61 5.53 -7.33 -14.59
N LEU A 62 4.86 -8.30 -13.95
CA LEU A 62 5.48 -9.32 -13.11
C LEU A 62 5.74 -10.59 -13.92
N GLU A 63 7.01 -10.99 -14.04
CA GLU A 63 7.39 -12.18 -14.80
C GLU A 63 7.56 -13.42 -13.92
N THR A 64 7.87 -13.23 -12.63
CA THR A 64 8.22 -14.32 -11.72
C THR A 64 7.55 -14.21 -10.34
N GLU A 65 7.48 -15.34 -9.64
CA GLU A 65 7.07 -15.38 -8.22
C GLU A 65 8.01 -14.55 -7.32
N GLU A 66 9.29 -14.42 -7.71
CA GLU A 66 10.23 -13.57 -7.00
C GLU A 66 9.84 -12.09 -7.14
N ASP A 67 9.47 -11.65 -8.35
CA ASP A 67 9.02 -10.27 -8.60
C ASP A 67 7.76 -9.93 -7.80
N LEU A 68 6.78 -10.86 -7.77
CA LEU A 68 5.58 -10.73 -6.95
C LEU A 68 5.93 -10.52 -5.47
N ASN A 69 6.82 -11.34 -4.92
CA ASN A 69 7.23 -11.24 -3.51
C ASN A 69 8.02 -9.96 -3.22
N ILE A 70 8.87 -9.51 -4.14
CA ILE A 70 9.59 -8.25 -4.05
C ILE A 70 8.60 -7.08 -4.04
N GLN A 71 7.67 -7.01 -4.98
CA GLN A 71 6.69 -5.92 -5.06
C GLN A 71 5.73 -5.91 -3.88
N ARG A 72 5.28 -7.09 -3.41
CA ARG A 72 4.49 -7.21 -2.17
C ARG A 72 5.24 -6.59 -0.99
N THR A 73 6.53 -6.92 -0.85
CA THR A 73 7.37 -6.42 0.25
C THR A 73 7.62 -4.91 0.12
N ILE A 74 7.81 -4.39 -1.09
CA ILE A 74 7.96 -2.97 -1.34
C ILE A 74 6.66 -2.23 -0.97
N CYS A 75 5.51 -2.68 -1.48
CA CYS A 75 4.21 -2.07 -1.20
C CYS A 75 3.93 -2.02 0.30
N HIS A 76 4.13 -3.14 1.01
CA HIS A 76 3.99 -3.19 2.48
C HIS A 76 4.90 -2.15 3.19
N ARG A 77 6.15 -2.00 2.76
CA ARG A 77 7.06 -0.98 3.33
C ARG A 77 6.61 0.44 3.04
N VAL A 78 6.07 0.69 1.85
CA VAL A 78 5.53 2.00 1.48
C VAL A 78 4.32 2.32 2.35
N ILE A 79 3.36 1.41 2.49
CA ILE A 79 2.20 1.60 3.38
C ILE A 79 2.64 1.92 4.80
N ARG A 80 3.57 1.12 5.36
CA ARG A 80 4.10 1.37 6.70
C ARG A 80 4.72 2.76 6.85
N ARG A 81 5.46 3.22 5.84
CA ARG A 81 6.04 4.57 5.81
C ARG A 81 4.97 5.65 5.74
N LEU A 82 3.93 5.45 4.92
CA LEU A 82 2.79 6.37 4.81
C LEU A 82 2.04 6.53 6.13
N VAL A 83 1.97 5.48 6.95
CA VAL A 83 1.37 5.53 8.29
C VAL A 83 2.31 6.23 9.29
N THR A 84 3.57 5.79 9.35
CA THR A 84 4.46 6.10 10.48
C THR A 84 5.34 7.34 10.30
N GLU A 85 5.77 7.63 9.07
CA GLU A 85 6.68 8.74 8.77
C GLU A 85 5.94 9.89 8.09
N ASP A 86 5.13 9.58 7.08
CA ASP A 86 4.53 10.61 6.22
C ASP A 86 3.13 11.05 6.71
N HIS A 87 2.53 10.30 7.64
CA HIS A 87 1.19 10.54 8.23
C HIS A 87 0.08 10.78 7.20
N VAL A 88 0.18 10.08 6.08
CA VAL A 88 -0.78 10.08 4.97
C VAL A 88 -1.92 9.11 5.23
N LEU A 89 -1.62 7.97 5.84
CA LEU A 89 -2.59 6.94 6.20
C LEU A 89 -2.73 6.85 7.73
N ILE A 90 -3.90 6.43 8.20
CA ILE A 90 -4.19 6.21 9.62
C ILE A 90 -4.68 4.78 9.80
N GLU A 91 -4.20 4.10 10.84
CA GLU A 91 -4.71 2.81 11.30
C GLU A 91 -5.98 3.02 12.14
N MET A 92 -7.06 2.37 11.74
CA MET A 92 -8.39 2.50 12.37
C MET A 92 -8.63 1.47 13.47
N ASP A 93 -7.83 0.40 13.51
CA ASP A 93 -7.91 -0.65 14.53
C ASP A 93 -6.52 -1.09 15.02
N SER A 94 -6.50 -2.03 15.96
CA SER A 94 -5.28 -2.54 16.59
C SER A 94 -4.75 -3.84 15.98
N ASP A 95 -5.22 -4.23 14.78
CA ASP A 95 -4.69 -5.42 14.11
C ASP A 95 -3.29 -5.11 13.55
N GLU A 96 -2.25 -5.49 14.28
CA GLU A 96 -0.85 -5.24 13.90
C GLU A 96 -0.43 -5.94 12.59
N LYS A 97 -1.17 -6.95 12.12
CA LYS A 97 -0.79 -7.73 10.94
C LYS A 97 -1.49 -7.24 9.69
N ASN A 98 -2.78 -6.96 9.81
CA ASN A 98 -3.62 -6.52 8.70
C ASN A 98 -4.54 -5.37 9.17
N PRO A 99 -3.95 -4.21 9.51
CA PRO A 99 -4.71 -3.08 10.03
C PRO A 99 -5.72 -2.59 8.99
N LEU A 100 -6.81 -2.03 9.50
CA LEU A 100 -7.76 -1.28 8.69
C LEU A 100 -7.21 0.15 8.49
N LEU A 101 -7.11 0.61 7.24
CA LEU A 101 -6.45 1.86 6.89
C LEU A 101 -7.43 2.86 6.27
N CYS A 102 -7.29 4.13 6.64
CA CYS A 102 -7.96 5.26 5.98
C CYS A 102 -6.94 6.31 5.53
N VAL A 103 -7.29 7.10 4.51
CA VAL A 103 -6.52 8.28 4.13
C VAL A 103 -6.77 9.39 5.17
N HIS A 104 -5.71 10.06 5.63
CA HIS A 104 -5.85 11.17 6.55
C HIS A 104 -6.66 12.31 5.91
N PRO A 105 -7.71 12.88 6.56
CA PRO A 105 -8.62 13.86 5.95
C PRO A 105 -7.93 15.11 5.37
N ASN A 106 -6.84 15.55 6.02
CA ASN A 106 -6.08 16.73 5.59
C ASN A 106 -4.99 16.44 4.54
N TYR A 107 -4.77 15.19 4.15
CA TYR A 107 -3.81 14.90 3.09
C TYR A 107 -4.41 15.36 1.76
N VAL A 108 -3.60 15.94 0.87
CA VAL A 108 -4.00 16.23 -0.51
C VAL A 108 -2.84 15.77 -1.38
N VAL A 109 -3.12 14.93 -2.38
CA VAL A 109 -2.13 14.55 -3.38
C VAL A 109 -1.75 15.82 -4.15
N THR A 110 -0.61 16.41 -3.82
CA THR A 110 -0.09 17.57 -4.56
C THR A 110 0.65 17.09 -5.81
N ASP A 111 0.04 17.33 -6.97
CA ASP A 111 0.75 17.34 -8.24
C ASP A 111 1.83 18.45 -8.19
N GLN A 112 3.08 18.03 -8.09
CA GLN A 112 4.27 18.82 -8.40
C GLN A 112 5.12 18.03 -9.37
#